data_AF-A0A539DMQ7-F1
#
_entry.id   AF-A0A539DMQ7-F1
#
_cell.length_a   1.000
_cell.length_b   1.000
_cell.length_c   1.000
_cell.angle_alpha   90.00
_cell.angle_beta   90.00
_cell.angle_gamma   90.00
#
_symmetry.space_group_name_H-M   'P 1'
#
loop_
_entity.id
_entity.type
_entity.pdbx_description
1 polymer ?
#
loop_
_entity_poly.entity_id
_entity_poly.type
_entity_poly.pdbx_seq_one_letter_code
_entity_poly.pdbx_strand_id
1 'polypeptide(L)'
;MESIVIPITLFGMILGIVAVSVWGSVQSKKEANETVRRAIDAGQPLDSAAISAIGKPVRSAAQDLRGGIVLVSLATGLIFAGLMAAGALPGIGKGWDDDAGMGFFIAAAIVGAIGVGQLVAALVRGNEKKGA
;
A
#
# COMPACT_ATOMS: atom_id res chain seq x y z
N MET A 1 -5.32 17.22 30.68
CA MET A 1 -5.52 17.47 29.24
C MET A 1 -4.43 16.81 28.39
N GLU A 2 -3.18 16.73 28.85
CA GLU A 2 -2.08 16.09 28.09
C GLU A 2 -2.33 14.62 27.72
N SER A 3 -3.02 13.84 28.56
CA SER A 3 -3.33 12.43 28.28
C SER A 3 -4.27 12.19 27.09
N ILE A 4 -5.05 13.20 26.67
CA ILE A 4 -5.92 13.13 25.49
C ILE A 4 -5.20 13.62 24.22
N VAL A 5 -4.26 14.54 24.36
CA VAL A 5 -3.52 15.12 23.21
C VAL A 5 -2.66 14.05 22.54
N ILE A 6 -1.99 13.20 23.32
CA ILE A 6 -1.10 12.13 22.82
C ILE A 6 -1.80 11.21 21.80
N PRO A 7 -2.94 10.56 22.10
CA PRO A 7 -3.61 9.70 21.13
C PRO A 7 -4.12 10.49 19.92
N ILE A 8 -4.68 11.70 20.13
CA ILE A 8 -5.20 12.53 19.02
C ILE A 8 -4.09 12.89 18.03
N THR A 9 -2.91 13.29 18.52
CA THR A 9 -1.77 13.63 17.66
C THR A 9 -1.28 12.41 16.89
N LEU A 10 -1.24 11.23 17.52
CA LEU A 10 -0.79 9.99 16.88
C LEU A 10 -1.74 9.55 15.76
N PHE A 11 -3.06 9.57 16.00
CA PHE A 11 -4.06 9.30 14.96
C PHE A 11 -4.09 10.39 13.89
N GLY A 12 -3.94 11.66 14.28
CA GLY A 12 -3.88 12.79 13.36
C GLY A 12 -2.72 12.68 12.37
N MET A 13 -1.54 12.24 12.83
CA MET A 13 -0.39 12.00 11.97
C MET A 13 -0.68 10.91 10.93
N ILE A 14 -1.25 9.77 11.35
CA ILE A 14 -1.61 8.66 10.45
C ILE A 14 -2.64 9.13 9.42
N LEU A 15 -3.69 9.84 9.84
CA LEU A 15 -4.69 10.42 8.94
C LEU A 15 -4.06 11.41 7.96
N GLY A 16 -3.10 12.22 8.40
CA GLY A 16 -2.36 13.14 7.54
C GLY A 16 -1.60 12.41 6.43
N ILE A 17 -0.86 11.35 6.74
CA ILE A 17 -0.12 10.55 5.76
C ILE A 17 -1.08 9.94 4.73
N VAL A 18 -2.19 9.35 5.19
CA VAL A 18 -3.20 8.76 4.31
C VAL A 18 -3.85 9.82 3.43
N ALA A 19 -4.21 10.99 3.98
CA ALA A 19 -4.82 12.08 3.23
C ALA A 19 -3.91 12.59 2.11
N VAL A 20 -2.62 12.77 2.38
CA VAL A 20 -1.64 13.19 1.37
C VAL A 20 -1.51 12.15 0.25
N SER A 21 -1.42 10.87 0.61
CA SER A 21 -1.34 9.78 -0.37
C SER A 21 -2.60 9.71 -1.25
N VAL A 22 -3.78 9.81 -0.64
CA VAL A 22 -5.07 9.81 -1.35
C VAL A 22 -5.17 11.02 -2.27
N TRP A 23 -4.81 12.21 -1.79
CA TRP A 23 -4.86 13.42 -2.61
C TRP A 23 -3.95 13.31 -3.84
N GLY A 24 -2.71 12.85 -3.69
CA GLY A 24 -1.81 12.60 -4.83
C GLY A 24 -2.40 11.60 -5.86
N SER A 25 -3.08 10.55 -5.37
CA SER A 25 -3.73 9.57 -6.24
C SER A 25 -4.96 10.12 -6.96
N VAL A 26 -5.71 11.03 -6.33
CA VAL A 26 -6.88 11.68 -6.93
C VAL A 26 -6.43 12.72 -7.96
N GLN A 27 -5.35 13.44 -7.69
CA GLN A 27 -4.88 14.50 -8.57
C GLN A 27 -4.34 13.96 -9.89
N SER A 28 -3.56 12.87 -9.84
CA SER A 28 -3.08 12.18 -11.05
C SER A 28 -4.21 11.64 -11.94
N LYS A 29 -5.33 11.18 -11.36
CA LYS A 29 -6.52 10.77 -12.13
C LYS A 29 -7.25 11.94 -12.77
N LYS A 30 -7.31 13.09 -12.10
CA LYS A 30 -7.92 14.32 -12.64
C LYS A 30 -7.14 14.81 -13.86
N GLU A 31 -5.81 14.84 -13.78
CA GLU A 31 -4.93 15.27 -14.88
C GLU A 31 -5.04 14.36 -16.11
N ALA A 32 -5.18 13.04 -15.90
CA ALA A 32 -5.41 12.10 -16.98
C ALA A 32 -6.75 12.37 -17.71
N ASN A 33 -7.84 12.60 -16.96
CA ASN A 33 -9.15 12.91 -17.54
C ASN A 33 -9.16 14.25 -18.27
N GLU A 34 -8.43 15.24 -17.78
CA GLU A 34 -8.31 16.53 -18.43
C GLU A 34 -7.54 16.42 -19.76
N THR A 35 -6.51 15.57 -19.81
CA THR A 35 -5.77 15.28 -21.04
C THR A 35 -6.66 14.57 -22.07
N VAL A 36 -7.48 13.60 -21.64
CA VAL A 36 -8.48 12.94 -22.52
C VAL A 36 -9.47 13.97 -23.07
N ARG A 37 -9.96 14.88 -22.22
CA ARG A 37 -10.92 15.91 -22.63
C ARG A 37 -10.31 16.85 -23.67
N ARG A 38 -9.07 17.28 -23.47
CA ARG A 38 -8.33 18.10 -24.45
C ARG A 38 -8.08 17.38 -25.78
N ALA A 39 -7.83 16.07 -25.75
CA ALA A 39 -7.66 15.26 -26.95
C ALA A 39 -8.97 15.08 -27.74
N ILE A 40 -10.10 14.94 -27.04
CA ILE A 40 -11.45 14.93 -27.64
C ILE A 40 -11.75 16.30 -28.28
N ASP A 41 -11.50 17.39 -27.56
CA ASP A 41 -11.76 18.75 -28.03
C ASP A 41 -10.90 19.14 -29.25
N ALA A 42 -9.71 18.54 -29.38
CA ALA A 42 -8.81 18.71 -30.53
C ALA A 42 -9.26 17.93 -31.79
N GLY A 43 -10.37 17.20 -31.74
CA GLY A 43 -10.95 16.48 -32.88
C GLY A 43 -10.13 15.25 -33.31
N GLN A 44 -9.22 14.77 -32.46
CA GLN A 44 -8.44 13.57 -32.75
C GLN A 44 -9.38 12.35 -32.69
N PRO A 45 -9.48 11.51 -33.73
CA PRO A 45 -10.29 10.30 -33.67
C PRO A 45 -9.62 9.33 -32.70
N LEU A 46 -10.09 9.33 -31.46
CA LEU A 46 -9.67 8.38 -30.44
C LEU A 46 -10.26 7.03 -30.81
N ASP A 47 -9.42 6.16 -31.37
CA ASP A 47 -9.75 4.74 -31.50
C ASP A 47 -10.14 4.19 -30.11
N SER A 48 -11.15 3.32 -30.07
CA SER A 48 -11.68 2.71 -28.84
C SER A 48 -10.61 2.04 -27.97
N ALA A 49 -9.50 1.59 -28.58
CA ALA A 49 -8.32 1.06 -27.91
C ALA A 49 -7.54 2.13 -27.10
N ALA A 50 -7.51 3.38 -27.56
CA ALA A 50 -6.83 4.49 -26.87
C ALA A 50 -7.61 4.94 -25.62
N ILE A 51 -8.94 4.96 -25.69
CA ILE A 51 -9.82 5.31 -24.55
C ILE A 51 -9.68 4.27 -23.43
N SER A 52 -9.64 2.99 -23.80
CA SER A 52 -9.48 1.89 -22.84
C SER A 52 -8.06 1.80 -22.24
N ALA A 53 -7.03 2.19 -22.99
CA ALA A 53 -5.65 2.31 -22.49
C ALA A 53 -5.46 3.45 -21.48
N ILE A 54 -6.21 4.56 -21.61
CA ILE A 54 -6.13 5.68 -20.66
C ILE A 54 -6.99 5.44 -19.42
N GLY A 55 -8.16 4.79 -19.56
CA GLY A 55 -9.09 4.56 -18.46
C GLY A 55 -8.71 3.44 -17.49
N LYS A 56 -7.91 2.46 -17.94
CA LYS A 56 -7.43 1.35 -17.10
C LYS A 56 -5.91 1.43 -16.98
N PRO A 57 -5.36 1.89 -15.85
CA PRO A 57 -3.94 1.65 -15.58
C PRO A 57 -3.74 0.14 -15.53
N VAL A 58 -3.12 -0.42 -16.56
CA VAL A 58 -2.79 -1.85 -16.61
C VAL A 58 -1.70 -2.08 -15.59
N ARG A 59 -2.09 -2.49 -14.37
CA ARG A 59 -1.15 -2.88 -13.32
C ARG A 59 -0.26 -3.99 -13.86
N SER A 60 1.04 -3.73 -13.95
CA SER A 60 2.01 -4.71 -14.43
C SER A 60 2.34 -5.71 -13.33
N ALA A 61 2.67 -6.95 -13.72
CA ALA A 61 3.18 -7.96 -12.79
C ALA A 61 4.39 -7.45 -11.98
N ALA A 62 5.26 -6.63 -12.58
CA ALA A 62 6.39 -6.01 -11.90
C ALA A 62 5.96 -4.99 -10.83
N GLN A 63 4.88 -4.25 -11.07
CA GLN A 63 4.34 -3.29 -10.10
C GLN A 63 3.74 -4.00 -8.89
N ASP A 64 2.98 -5.08 -9.10
CA ASP A 64 2.43 -5.89 -8.02
C ASP A 64 3.52 -6.64 -7.25
N LEU A 65 4.57 -7.11 -7.94
CA LEU A 65 5.72 -7.77 -7.29
C LEU A 65 6.45 -6.80 -6.37
N ARG A 66 6.71 -5.57 -6.82
CA ARG A 66 7.35 -4.53 -5.98
C ARG A 66 6.50 -4.18 -4.78
N GLY A 67 5.19 -3.97 -4.97
CA GLY A 67 4.26 -3.68 -3.88
C GLY A 67 4.20 -4.82 -2.86
N GLY A 68 4.11 -6.05 -3.34
CA GLY A 68 4.07 -7.25 -2.52
C GLY A 68 5.34 -7.44 -1.68
N ILE A 69 6.52 -7.28 -2.28
CA ILE A 69 7.81 -7.37 -1.55
C ILE A 69 7.87 -6.31 -0.44
N VAL A 70 7.53 -5.06 -0.75
CA VAL A 70 7.57 -3.96 0.25
C VAL A 70 6.64 -4.25 1.43
N LEU A 71 5.41 -4.72 1.16
CA LEU A 71 4.44 -5.03 2.21
C LEU A 71 4.85 -6.25 3.04
N VAL A 72 5.43 -7.29 2.43
CA VAL A 72 5.95 -8.44 3.17
C VAL A 72 7.12 -8.02 4.05
N SER A 73 8.06 -7.22 3.54
CA SER A 73 9.16 -6.67 4.35
C SER A 73 8.66 -5.83 5.52
N LEU A 74 7.62 -5.02 5.31
CA LEU A 74 6.99 -4.23 6.36
C LEU A 74 6.33 -5.12 7.43
N ALA A 75 5.61 -6.18 7.01
CA ALA A 75 5.02 -7.15 7.91
C ALA A 75 6.09 -7.88 8.74
N THR A 76 7.21 -8.27 8.12
CA THR A 76 8.35 -8.84 8.84
C THR A 76 8.88 -7.88 9.90
N GLY A 77 9.08 -6.60 9.57
CA GLY A 77 9.47 -5.57 10.55
C GLY A 77 8.50 -5.44 11.72
N LEU A 78 7.19 -5.49 11.45
CA LEU A 78 6.16 -5.45 12.49
C LEU A 78 6.18 -6.70 13.39
N ILE A 79 6.45 -7.90 12.84
CA ILE A 79 6.64 -9.12 13.64
C ILE A 79 7.83 -8.95 14.59
N PHE A 80 8.97 -8.46 14.10
CA PHE A 80 10.14 -8.19 14.95
C PHE A 80 9.84 -7.14 16.03
N ALA A 81 9.10 -6.08 15.69
CA ALA A 81 8.65 -5.09 16.67
C ALA A 81 7.75 -5.72 17.75
N GLY A 82 6.82 -6.60 17.37
CA GLY A 82 5.97 -7.33 18.30
C GLY A 82 6.75 -8.27 19.22
N LEU A 83 7.75 -9.00 18.67
CA LEU A 83 8.62 -9.86 19.46
C LEU A 83 9.49 -9.07 20.45
N MET A 84 9.95 -7.88 20.07
CA MET A 84 10.69 -6.99 20.98
C MET A 84 9.77 -6.42 22.07
N ALA A 85 8.55 -5.99 21.70
CA ALA A 85 7.58 -5.45 22.64
C ALA A 85 7.16 -6.49 23.70
N ALA A 86 6.93 -7.74 23.29
CA ALA A 86 6.60 -8.86 24.16
C ALA A 86 7.81 -9.44 24.94
N GLY A 87 9.02 -8.89 24.77
CA GLY A 87 10.21 -9.40 25.45
C GLY A 87 10.61 -10.83 25.06
N ALA A 88 10.10 -11.34 23.94
CA ALA A 88 10.33 -12.71 23.47
C ALA A 88 11.71 -12.88 22.78
N LEU A 89 12.46 -11.79 22.59
CA LEU A 89 13.78 -11.77 21.97
C LEU A 89 14.90 -11.82 23.04
N PRO A 90 15.70 -12.90 23.08
CA PRO A 90 16.83 -13.00 24.01
C PRO A 90 17.83 -11.86 23.79
N GLY A 91 18.21 -11.17 24.86
CA GLY A 91 19.27 -10.13 24.84
C GLY A 91 18.81 -8.72 24.46
N ILE A 92 17.52 -8.49 24.17
CA ILE A 92 17.01 -7.16 23.75
C ILE A 92 16.36 -6.36 24.91
N GLY A 93 16.29 -6.94 26.11
CA GLY A 93 15.79 -6.29 27.32
C GLY A 93 14.43 -6.83 27.77
N LYS A 94 13.91 -6.32 28.89
CA LYS A 94 12.57 -6.65 29.37
C LYS A 94 11.57 -5.95 28.45
N GLY A 95 10.73 -6.72 27.75
CA GLY A 95 9.68 -6.19 26.88
C GLY A 95 8.88 -5.09 27.55
N TRP A 96 8.32 -4.18 26.75
CA TRP A 96 7.56 -3.05 27.28
C TRP A 96 6.26 -3.50 27.94
N ASP A 97 5.49 -4.32 27.20
CA ASP A 97 4.19 -4.83 27.60
C ASP A 97 3.79 -6.00 26.68
N ASP A 98 3.27 -7.08 27.26
CA ASP A 98 2.84 -8.27 26.51
C ASP A 98 1.65 -7.93 25.61
N ASP A 99 0.78 -7.03 26.07
CA ASP A 99 -0.39 -6.54 25.31
C ASP A 99 0.01 -5.65 24.14
N ALA A 100 1.14 -4.93 24.25
CA ALA A 100 1.68 -4.14 23.14
C ALA A 100 2.18 -5.04 22.00
N GLY A 101 2.73 -6.22 22.31
CA GLY A 101 3.15 -7.20 21.31
C GLY A 101 2.01 -7.65 20.38
N MET A 102 0.83 -7.90 20.96
CA MET A 102 -0.38 -8.28 20.22
C MET A 102 -0.77 -7.24 19.15
N GLY A 103 -0.68 -5.94 19.47
CA GLY A 103 -1.00 -4.88 18.51
C GLY A 103 -0.12 -4.93 17.25
N PHE A 104 1.18 -5.16 17.42
CA PHE A 104 2.12 -5.28 16.30
C PHE A 104 1.88 -6.54 15.47
N PHE A 105 1.53 -7.67 16.10
CA PHE A 105 1.22 -8.90 15.37
C PHE A 105 -0.07 -8.79 14.55
N ILE A 106 -1.11 -8.13 15.07
CA ILE A 106 -2.35 -7.88 14.32
C ILE A 106 -2.05 -6.99 13.11
N ALA A 107 -1.28 -5.90 13.29
CA ALA A 107 -0.87 -5.05 12.20
C ALA A 107 -0.04 -5.82 11.14
N ALA A 108 0.90 -6.66 11.58
CA ALA A 108 1.70 -7.50 10.70
C ALA A 108 0.84 -8.49 9.90
N ALA A 109 -0.17 -9.10 10.52
CA ALA A 109 -1.05 -10.05 9.84
C ALA A 109 -1.84 -9.38 8.70
N ILE A 110 -2.40 -8.19 8.95
CA ILE A 110 -3.15 -7.44 7.93
C ILE A 110 -2.22 -7.01 6.79
N VAL A 111 -1.08 -6.38 7.12
CA VAL A 111 -0.12 -5.89 6.12
C VAL A 111 0.48 -7.06 5.32
N GLY A 112 0.81 -8.15 6.01
CA GLY A 112 1.37 -9.36 5.42
C GLY A 112 0.39 -10.05 4.47
N ALA A 113 -0.89 -10.14 4.83
CA ALA A 113 -1.93 -10.69 3.95
C ALA A 113 -2.07 -9.90 2.64
N ILE A 114 -2.03 -8.56 2.72
CA ILE A 114 -2.07 -7.70 1.52
C ILE A 114 -0.81 -7.92 0.68
N GLY A 115 0.37 -7.99 1.31
CA GLY A 115 1.64 -8.24 0.63
C GLY A 115 1.66 -9.57 -0.10
N VAL A 116 1.26 -10.66 0.56
CA VAL A 116 1.14 -11.99 -0.04
C VAL A 116 0.16 -11.97 -1.20
N GLY A 117 -1.00 -11.32 -1.05
CA GLY A 117 -1.98 -11.17 -2.13
C GLY A 117 -1.39 -10.48 -3.38
N GLN A 118 -0.58 -9.44 -3.19
CA GLN A 118 0.10 -8.75 -4.30
C GLN A 118 1.20 -9.62 -4.94
N LEU A 119 1.94 -10.41 -4.15
CA LEU A 119 2.90 -11.37 -4.68
C LEU A 119 2.20 -12.46 -5.52
N VAL A 120 1.10 -13.03 -5.03
CA VAL A 120 0.31 -14.02 -5.77
C VAL A 120 -0.22 -13.42 -7.07
N ALA A 121 -0.80 -12.21 -7.01
CA ALA A 121 -1.27 -11.51 -8.20
C ALA A 121 -0.14 -11.25 -9.22
N ALA A 122 1.06 -10.93 -8.74
CA ALA A 122 2.23 -10.76 -9.60
C ALA A 122 2.67 -12.06 -10.27
N LEU A 123 2.62 -13.19 -9.57
CA LEU A 123 2.96 -14.50 -10.12
C LEU A 123 1.95 -14.95 -11.17
N VAL A 124 0.64 -14.79 -10.90
CA VAL A 124 -0.43 -15.12 -11.86
C VAL A 124 -0.27 -14.31 -13.14
N ARG A 125 -0.17 -12.97 -13.04
CA ARG A 125 0.02 -12.10 -14.21
C ARG A 125 1.36 -12.31 -14.91
N GLY A 126 2.39 -12.71 -14.18
CA GLY A 126 3.69 -13.06 -14.74
C GLY A 126 3.64 -14.32 -15.61
N ASN A 127 2.82 -15.30 -15.24
CA ASN A 127 2.62 -16.53 -16.00
C ASN A 127 1.78 -16.31 -17.25
N GLU A 128 0.73 -15.49 -17.18
CA GLU A 128 -0.10 -15.13 -18.35
C GLU A 128 0.74 -14.51 -19.48
N LYS A 129 1.76 -13.70 -19.15
CA LYS A 129 2.66 -13.08 -20.14
C LYS A 129 3.66 -14.03 -20.80
N LYS A 130 3.89 -15.22 -20.22
CA LYS A 130 4.83 -16.22 -20.78
C LYS A 130 4.15 -17.21 -21.73
N GLY A 131 2.82 -17.29 -21.70
CA GLY A 131 2.02 -18.21 -22.53
C GLY A 131 1.36 -17.55 -23.76
N ALA A 132 1.63 -16.27 -24.01
CA ALA A 132 1.20 -15.51 -25.19
C ALA A 132 2.42 -15.15 -26.04
#